data_AF-A0A0D2FIF5-F1
#
_entry.id   AF-A0A0D2FIF5-F1
#
_cell.length_a   1.000
_cell.length_b   1.000
_cell.length_c   1.000
_cell.angle_alpha   90.00
_cell.angle_beta   90.00
_cell.angle_gamma   90.00
#
_symmetry.space_group_name_H-M   'P 1'
#
loop_
_entity.id
_entity.type
_entity.pdbx_description
1 polymer ?
#
loop_
_entity_poly.entity_id
_entity_poly.type
_entity_poly.pdbx_seq_one_letter_code
_entity_poly.pdbx_strand_id
1 'polypeptide(L)'
;MPRLERRTVVSILLFPLKNNKPYRVLLFRRSEKVSTYRNKLAPIAGSLEQYDKAPLDAAWRELKEETCLGPQHIELWRRGPGFEFTDEKAVTGKDGKGETVGRIWHVWPFAFRFKKDLVDEHNNVDTSVFQMNWEHVSLEWNKVDDILSGKILDQCVPRLEITLGQVWVDPESLLHQGLEELRLDHTHGARELATMAAKTLMRIVEEDQQNKKPYTPEEIARWWKTIRLQAFHLAFNGRPSMSAAISSAIVTALKDAQSIVDAGGQDVLEGVKQSLAAYVGRRAEIAKRVSQQFSALLHDKFESSTQNEGGEIPIKILTLSSSSTIKAAILHALDAEDSLAIELRILESRPLFEGVSFARTLAKEAEDRRTGKTAGPQVHDRLRIIVSTDASVGILSKDADILIIGADRISEFGDVSNKTGSLPAVLTSKEVTGGSVKVVCISEADKIASPGAAEEHCEEDNEKAEVVGTWKEDESPSWEEMVTVRNVYFEWVPAKYIDYYVCEDGILLREDIKKKSKLVLDLTAKAFSDLQVAEDYQQL
;
A
#
# COMPACT_ATOMS: atom_id res chain seq x y z
N MET A 1 -21.41 28.81 27.05
CA MET A 1 -21.03 27.88 25.97
C MET A 1 -21.30 26.46 26.46
N PRO A 2 -21.91 25.58 25.66
CA PRO A 2 -22.11 24.18 26.06
C PRO A 2 -20.76 23.53 26.34
N ARG A 3 -20.69 22.64 27.34
CA ARG A 3 -19.48 21.85 27.60
C ARG A 3 -19.27 20.92 26.40
N LEU A 4 -18.17 21.12 25.67
CA LEU A 4 -17.81 20.28 24.52
C LEU A 4 -16.91 19.12 24.97
N GLU A 5 -17.30 17.91 24.61
CA GLU A 5 -16.49 16.71 24.83
C GLU A 5 -15.96 16.16 23.50
N ARG A 6 -14.64 15.98 23.40
CA ARG A 6 -14.02 15.31 22.25
C ARG A 6 -14.24 13.80 22.32
N ARG A 7 -14.60 13.20 21.19
CA ARG A 7 -14.75 11.75 21.01
C ARG A 7 -14.17 11.34 19.67
N THR A 8 -13.37 10.28 19.67
CA THR A 8 -12.86 9.64 18.45
C THR A 8 -13.64 8.36 18.24
N VAL A 9 -14.21 8.21 17.04
CA VAL A 9 -15.05 7.07 16.69
C VAL A 9 -14.65 6.49 15.34
N VAL A 10 -14.95 5.22 15.15
CA VAL A 10 -14.94 4.55 13.85
C VAL A 10 -16.35 4.54 13.28
N SER A 11 -16.46 4.60 11.95
CA SER A 11 -17.75 4.55 11.26
C SER A 11 -17.67 3.61 10.08
N ILE A 12 -18.41 2.52 10.13
CA ILE A 12 -18.29 1.37 9.22
C ILE A 12 -19.53 1.26 8.32
N LEU A 13 -19.30 1.46 7.03
CA LEU A 13 -20.30 1.33 5.97
C LEU A 13 -20.15 -0.04 5.30
N LEU A 14 -21.25 -0.79 5.19
CA LEU A 14 -21.28 -2.11 4.60
C LEU A 14 -21.87 -2.07 3.19
N PHE A 15 -21.16 -2.64 2.23
CA PHE A 15 -21.51 -2.65 0.81
C PHE A 15 -21.75 -4.08 0.30
N PRO A 16 -22.66 -4.26 -0.66
CA PRO A 16 -22.90 -5.57 -1.29
C PRO A 16 -21.66 -6.05 -2.05
N LEU A 17 -21.55 -7.37 -2.28
CA LEU A 17 -20.49 -7.95 -3.10
C LEU A 17 -20.51 -7.35 -4.52
N LYS A 18 -21.68 -7.34 -5.15
CA LYS A 18 -21.91 -6.71 -6.45
C LYS A 18 -22.46 -5.32 -6.29
N ASN A 19 -21.74 -4.34 -6.81
CA ASN A 19 -22.14 -2.94 -6.76
C ASN A 19 -22.81 -2.56 -8.09
N ASN A 20 -24.07 -2.95 -8.26
CA ASN A 20 -24.88 -2.64 -9.44
C ASN A 20 -25.81 -1.46 -9.17
N LYS A 21 -26.18 -0.70 -10.20
CA LYS A 21 -27.16 0.40 -10.06
C LYS A 21 -28.56 -0.15 -9.71
N PRO A 22 -29.31 0.51 -8.80
CA PRO A 22 -28.88 1.64 -7.97
C PRO A 22 -27.90 1.19 -6.89
N TYR A 23 -26.81 1.94 -6.69
CA TYR A 23 -25.80 1.64 -5.69
C TYR A 23 -26.37 1.79 -4.27
N ARG A 24 -26.04 0.85 -3.38
CA ARG A 24 -26.63 0.77 -2.05
C ARG A 24 -25.57 0.59 -0.97
N VAL A 25 -25.88 1.12 0.20
CA VAL A 25 -25.12 0.95 1.45
C VAL A 25 -26.06 0.53 2.56
N LEU A 26 -25.61 -0.38 3.42
CA LEU A 26 -26.41 -0.87 4.53
C LEU A 26 -26.33 0.11 5.70
N LEU A 27 -27.49 0.57 6.17
CA LEU A 27 -27.60 1.39 7.37
C LEU A 27 -28.48 0.70 8.41
N PHE A 28 -28.22 1.03 9.67
CA PHE A 28 -28.84 0.46 10.84
C PHE A 28 -29.67 1.53 11.56
N ARG A 29 -30.84 1.14 12.04
CA ARG A 29 -31.72 2.02 12.81
C ARG A 29 -31.31 1.94 14.27
N ARG A 30 -30.75 3.04 14.80
CA ARG A 30 -30.32 3.12 16.22
C ARG A 30 -31.52 2.98 17.17
N SER A 31 -31.35 2.20 18.23
CA SER A 31 -32.41 1.91 19.21
C SER A 31 -32.68 3.10 20.15
N GLU A 32 -33.71 2.99 20.97
CA GLU A 32 -33.99 3.98 22.03
C GLU A 32 -33.02 3.89 23.23
N LYS A 33 -32.26 2.79 23.33
CA LYS A 33 -31.38 2.50 24.46
C LYS A 33 -30.04 3.23 24.36
N VAL A 34 -29.64 3.66 23.16
CA VAL A 34 -28.36 4.36 22.96
C VAL A 34 -28.42 5.79 23.53
N SER A 35 -27.26 6.32 23.88
CA SER A 35 -27.15 7.64 24.50
C SER A 35 -27.29 8.81 23.53
N THR A 36 -27.08 8.61 22.23
CA THR A 36 -27.05 9.66 21.20
C THR A 36 -27.69 9.19 19.89
N TYR A 37 -28.33 10.14 19.17
CA TYR A 37 -28.91 9.94 17.83
C TYR A 37 -29.90 8.78 17.72
N ARG A 38 -30.81 8.65 18.70
CA ARG A 38 -31.85 7.59 18.73
C ARG A 38 -32.74 7.65 17.49
N ASN A 39 -33.15 6.48 17.00
CA ASN A 39 -33.99 6.28 15.81
C ASN A 39 -33.41 6.81 14.48
N LYS A 40 -32.19 7.34 14.48
CA LYS A 40 -31.50 7.74 13.26
C LYS A 40 -30.94 6.52 12.54
N LEU A 41 -30.84 6.64 11.22
CA LEU A 41 -30.05 5.72 10.40
C LEU A 41 -28.57 5.99 10.58
N ALA A 42 -27.80 4.93 10.80
CA ALA A 42 -26.38 5.01 11.10
C ALA A 42 -25.60 3.86 10.43
N PRO A 43 -24.33 4.07 10.13
CA PRO A 43 -23.38 2.98 10.00
C PRO A 43 -23.19 2.28 11.37
N ILE A 44 -22.52 1.12 11.36
CA ILE A 44 -21.93 0.55 12.58
C ILE A 44 -20.87 1.53 13.07
N ALA A 45 -20.84 1.85 14.36
CA ALA A 45 -19.97 2.91 14.86
C ALA A 45 -19.71 2.79 16.36
N GLY A 46 -18.45 2.94 16.75
CA GLY A 46 -18.09 2.94 18.16
C GLY A 46 -16.79 3.66 18.45
N SER A 47 -16.42 3.69 19.73
CA SER A 47 -15.33 4.53 20.22
C SER A 47 -13.98 3.85 20.02
N LEU A 48 -12.95 4.66 19.77
CA LEU A 48 -11.56 4.18 19.81
C LEU A 48 -11.14 4.01 21.28
N GLU A 49 -10.85 2.78 21.70
CA GLU A 49 -10.45 2.44 23.07
C GLU A 49 -8.92 2.42 23.21
N GLN A 50 -8.41 2.52 24.44
CA GLN A 50 -6.96 2.62 24.71
C GLN A 50 -6.16 1.38 24.28
N TYR A 51 -6.81 0.22 24.20
CA TYR A 51 -6.19 -1.04 23.80
C TYR A 51 -6.29 -1.31 22.29
N ASP A 52 -7.03 -0.48 21.53
CA ASP A 52 -7.05 -0.56 20.08
C ASP A 52 -5.73 0.01 19.54
N LYS A 53 -4.97 -0.78 18.78
CA LYS A 53 -3.66 -0.34 18.26
C LYS A 53 -3.82 0.70 17.16
N ALA A 54 -4.85 0.54 16.32
CA ALA A 54 -5.23 1.46 15.27
C ALA A 54 -6.75 1.56 15.12
N PRO A 55 -7.28 2.61 14.45
CA PRO A 55 -8.71 2.75 14.18
C PRO A 55 -9.33 1.55 13.44
N LEU A 56 -8.56 0.82 12.63
CA LEU A 56 -9.08 -0.39 11.97
C LEU A 56 -9.35 -1.53 12.95
N ASP A 57 -8.58 -1.64 14.05
CA ASP A 57 -8.82 -2.66 15.08
C ASP A 57 -10.14 -2.40 15.81
N ALA A 58 -10.38 -1.13 16.16
CA ALA A 58 -11.68 -0.70 16.69
C ALA A 58 -12.80 -1.02 15.69
N ALA A 59 -12.61 -0.75 14.40
CA ALA A 59 -13.63 -1.05 13.39
C ALA A 59 -14.00 -2.55 13.33
N TRP A 60 -13.01 -3.44 13.40
CA TRP A 60 -13.24 -4.88 13.47
C TRP A 60 -13.90 -5.32 14.78
N ARG A 61 -13.54 -4.70 15.90
CA ARG A 61 -14.15 -4.97 17.20
C ARG A 61 -15.63 -4.58 17.21
N GLU A 62 -15.96 -3.36 16.79
CA GLU A 62 -17.35 -2.87 16.74
C GLU A 62 -18.20 -3.69 15.76
N LEU A 63 -17.64 -4.07 14.59
CA LEU A 63 -18.30 -5.00 13.67
C LEU A 63 -18.66 -6.33 14.37
N LYS A 64 -17.73 -6.92 15.11
CA LYS A 64 -17.96 -8.17 15.82
C LYS A 64 -18.98 -8.01 16.95
N GLU A 65 -18.91 -6.92 17.71
CA GLU A 65 -19.77 -6.63 18.86
C GLU A 65 -21.21 -6.29 18.46
N GLU A 66 -21.40 -5.55 17.36
CA GLU A 66 -22.72 -5.10 16.92
C GLU A 66 -23.41 -6.07 15.96
N THR A 67 -22.66 -6.90 15.22
CA THR A 67 -23.21 -7.74 14.14
C THR A 67 -22.74 -9.19 14.11
N CYS A 68 -21.71 -9.56 14.89
CA CYS A 68 -20.97 -10.82 14.77
C CYS A 68 -20.28 -11.05 13.40
N LEU A 69 -20.21 -10.03 12.53
CA LEU A 69 -19.47 -10.12 11.29
C LEU A 69 -17.96 -10.13 11.55
N GLY A 70 -17.22 -10.80 10.66
CA GLY A 70 -15.77 -10.97 10.76
C GLY A 70 -15.14 -11.25 9.40
N PRO A 71 -13.82 -11.50 9.34
CA PRO A 71 -13.06 -11.66 8.09
C PRO A 71 -13.57 -12.77 7.15
N GLN A 72 -14.35 -13.72 7.65
CA GLN A 72 -15.00 -14.77 6.87
C GLN A 72 -16.22 -14.28 6.08
N HIS A 73 -16.87 -13.20 6.54
CA HIS A 73 -18.10 -12.65 5.95
C HIS A 73 -17.83 -11.43 5.07
N ILE A 74 -16.90 -10.58 5.52
CA ILE A 74 -16.62 -9.27 4.95
C ILE A 74 -15.11 -9.05 4.78
N GLU A 75 -14.75 -8.14 3.90
CA GLU A 75 -13.39 -7.65 3.73
C GLU A 75 -13.35 -6.12 3.83
N LEU A 76 -12.23 -5.59 4.32
CA LEU A 76 -11.99 -4.16 4.23
C LEU A 76 -11.89 -3.78 2.75
N TRP A 77 -12.82 -2.94 2.30
CA TRP A 77 -12.86 -2.48 0.93
C TRP A 77 -12.09 -1.18 0.75
N ARG A 78 -12.35 -0.19 1.61
CA ARG A 78 -11.69 1.14 1.61
C ARG A 78 -11.66 1.75 3.00
N ARG A 79 -10.70 2.64 3.23
CA ARG A 79 -10.63 3.58 4.35
C ARG A 79 -10.70 5.01 3.83
N GLY A 80 -11.18 5.94 4.64
CA GLY A 80 -11.07 7.38 4.37
C GLY A 80 -10.05 8.08 5.30
N PRO A 81 -9.69 9.34 5.00
CA PRO A 81 -8.69 10.10 5.76
C PRO A 81 -9.13 10.53 7.17
N GLY A 82 -10.41 10.37 7.49
CA GLY A 82 -11.01 10.83 8.74
C GLY A 82 -11.47 12.27 8.65
N PHE A 83 -12.36 12.70 9.55
CA PHE A 83 -12.77 14.10 9.66
C PHE A 83 -13.29 14.47 11.05
N GLU A 84 -13.21 15.75 11.36
CA GLU A 84 -13.73 16.34 12.59
C GLU A 84 -14.92 17.27 12.33
N PHE A 85 -15.95 17.18 13.16
CA PHE A 85 -17.06 18.13 13.20
C PHE A 85 -17.54 18.39 14.62
N THR A 86 -18.15 19.56 14.85
CA THR A 86 -18.75 19.93 16.13
C THR A 86 -20.27 19.77 16.06
N ASP A 87 -20.84 19.06 17.02
CA ASP A 87 -22.29 18.98 17.25
C ASP A 87 -22.63 19.58 18.62
N GLU A 88 -23.01 20.85 18.63
CA GLU A 88 -23.39 21.57 19.84
C GLU A 88 -24.72 21.07 20.46
N LYS A 89 -25.52 20.33 19.67
CA LYS A 89 -26.85 19.87 20.03
C LYS A 89 -26.87 18.40 20.45
N ALA A 90 -25.72 17.75 20.55
CA ALA A 90 -25.63 16.39 21.05
C ALA A 90 -26.26 16.30 22.47
N VAL A 91 -27.31 15.49 22.59
CA VAL A 91 -28.00 15.24 23.87
C VAL A 91 -27.49 13.92 24.42
N THR A 92 -27.09 13.90 25.70
CA THR A 92 -26.62 12.68 26.37
C THR A 92 -27.45 12.42 27.62
N GLY A 93 -28.03 11.23 27.76
CA GLY A 93 -28.77 10.80 28.95
C GLY A 93 -29.45 9.45 28.76
N LYS A 94 -29.64 8.68 29.84
CA LYS A 94 -30.27 7.35 29.78
C LYS A 94 -31.73 7.39 29.32
N ASP A 95 -32.40 8.54 29.43
CA ASP A 95 -33.82 8.75 29.14
C ASP A 95 -34.07 9.75 27.97
N GLY A 96 -33.03 10.31 27.37
CA GLY A 96 -33.16 11.32 26.30
C GLY A 96 -33.57 12.71 26.81
N LYS A 97 -33.60 12.89 28.13
CA LYS A 97 -33.85 14.18 28.81
C LYS A 97 -32.60 14.67 29.57
N GLY A 98 -31.43 14.12 29.27
CA GLY A 98 -30.18 14.53 29.90
C GLY A 98 -29.65 15.87 29.38
N GLU A 99 -28.61 16.39 30.03
CA GLU A 99 -28.00 17.67 29.70
C GLU A 99 -27.48 17.69 28.26
N THR A 100 -27.63 18.83 27.57
CA THR A 100 -26.98 19.07 26.28
C THR A 100 -25.47 19.16 26.51
N VAL A 101 -24.76 18.10 26.14
CA VAL A 101 -23.30 18.03 26.16
C VAL A 101 -22.87 18.02 24.69
N GLY A 102 -22.44 19.18 24.19
CA GLY A 102 -21.97 19.27 22.84
C GLY A 102 -20.74 18.37 22.62
N ARG A 103 -20.55 17.93 21.38
CA ARG A 103 -19.53 16.94 21.00
C ARG A 103 -18.62 17.53 19.93
N ILE A 104 -17.33 17.23 20.04
CA ILE A 104 -16.40 17.35 18.92
C ILE A 104 -16.08 15.91 18.50
N TRP A 105 -16.63 15.50 17.37
CA TRP A 105 -16.45 14.15 16.85
C TRP A 105 -15.28 14.11 15.90
N HIS A 106 -14.36 13.19 16.11
CA HIS A 106 -13.38 12.78 15.11
C HIS A 106 -13.78 11.40 14.60
N VAL A 107 -14.14 11.30 13.33
CA VAL A 107 -14.70 10.10 12.68
C VAL A 107 -13.66 9.48 11.76
N TRP A 108 -13.39 8.19 11.94
CA TRP A 108 -12.59 7.36 11.02
C TRP A 108 -13.50 6.48 10.17
N PRO A 109 -13.73 6.80 8.89
CA PRO A 109 -14.66 6.06 8.06
C PRO A 109 -13.98 4.86 7.38
N PHE A 110 -14.71 3.74 7.37
CA PHE A 110 -14.33 2.50 6.72
C PHE A 110 -15.48 1.98 5.86
N ALA A 111 -15.17 1.51 4.66
CA ALA A 111 -16.06 0.72 3.83
C ALA A 111 -15.63 -0.74 3.88
N PHE A 112 -16.57 -1.61 4.20
CA PHE A 112 -16.42 -3.06 4.14
C PHE A 112 -17.35 -3.62 3.07
N ARG A 113 -16.90 -4.67 2.39
CA ARG A 113 -17.65 -5.35 1.34
C ARG A 113 -17.95 -6.79 1.75
N PHE A 114 -19.18 -7.25 1.50
CA PHE A 114 -19.52 -8.66 1.69
C PHE A 114 -18.79 -9.55 0.70
N LYS A 115 -18.34 -10.73 1.17
CA LYS A 115 -17.71 -11.77 0.33
C LYS A 115 -18.72 -12.65 -0.40
N LYS A 116 -19.99 -12.57 -0.01
CA LYS A 116 -21.12 -13.28 -0.62
C LYS A 116 -22.29 -12.32 -0.73
N ASP A 117 -23.15 -12.53 -1.73
CA ASP A 117 -24.39 -11.78 -1.84
C ASP A 117 -25.30 -12.13 -0.65
N LEU A 118 -25.64 -11.15 0.19
CA LEU A 118 -26.55 -11.28 1.33
C LEU A 118 -27.92 -10.73 0.98
N VAL A 119 -28.55 -11.35 0.00
CA VAL A 119 -29.91 -11.03 -0.43
C VAL A 119 -30.86 -12.16 -0.06
N ASP A 120 -31.97 -11.82 0.58
CA ASP A 120 -33.08 -12.75 0.78
C ASP A 120 -33.87 -12.95 -0.52
N GLU A 121 -34.89 -13.80 -0.47
CA GLU A 121 -35.79 -14.09 -1.60
C GLU A 121 -36.54 -12.86 -2.16
N HIS A 122 -36.59 -11.76 -1.40
CA HIS A 122 -37.22 -10.50 -1.76
C HIS A 122 -36.21 -9.41 -2.15
N ASN A 123 -34.93 -9.76 -2.33
CA ASN A 123 -33.84 -8.83 -2.61
C ASN A 123 -33.63 -7.76 -1.50
N ASN A 124 -34.05 -8.10 -0.28
CA ASN A 124 -33.73 -7.39 0.95
C ASN A 124 -32.52 -8.04 1.63
N VAL A 125 -32.08 -7.50 2.77
CA VAL A 125 -30.91 -8.03 3.47
C VAL A 125 -31.24 -9.39 4.08
N ASP A 126 -30.42 -10.40 3.80
CA ASP A 126 -30.47 -11.65 4.54
C ASP A 126 -29.99 -11.42 5.99
N THR A 127 -30.95 -11.27 6.90
CA THR A 127 -30.69 -11.01 8.32
C THR A 127 -30.18 -12.24 9.08
N SER A 128 -30.23 -13.45 8.50
CA SER A 128 -29.78 -14.67 9.17
C SER A 128 -28.28 -14.69 9.46
N VAL A 129 -27.51 -13.89 8.72
CA VAL A 129 -26.06 -13.75 8.88
C VAL A 129 -25.69 -12.79 10.02
N PHE A 130 -26.65 -12.02 10.52
CA PHE A 130 -26.44 -11.02 11.56
C PHE A 130 -26.92 -11.53 12.91
N GLN A 131 -26.09 -11.32 13.94
CA GLN A 131 -26.56 -11.37 15.32
C GLN A 131 -26.45 -9.97 15.91
N MET A 132 -27.54 -9.20 15.78
CA MET A 132 -27.59 -7.82 16.22
C MET A 132 -27.57 -7.71 17.75
N ASN A 133 -26.80 -6.76 18.27
CA ASN A 133 -26.86 -6.38 19.68
C ASN A 133 -28.00 -5.37 19.95
N TRP A 134 -28.05 -4.82 21.16
CA TRP A 134 -29.13 -3.93 21.61
C TRP A 134 -29.07 -2.50 21.02
N GLU A 135 -27.99 -2.13 20.34
CA GLU A 135 -27.76 -0.76 19.85
C GLU A 135 -28.64 -0.39 18.65
N HIS A 136 -29.10 -1.39 17.90
CA HIS A 136 -29.92 -1.19 16.71
C HIS A 136 -31.16 -2.08 16.74
N VAL A 137 -32.23 -1.62 16.08
CA VAL A 137 -33.51 -2.33 16.05
C VAL A 137 -33.85 -2.91 14.68
N SER A 138 -33.23 -2.38 13.62
CA SER A 138 -33.41 -2.87 12.25
C SER A 138 -32.25 -2.42 11.36
N LEU A 139 -32.19 -2.96 10.15
CA LEU A 139 -31.20 -2.64 9.12
C LEU A 139 -31.87 -2.60 7.75
N GLU A 140 -31.42 -1.71 6.87
CA GLU A 140 -31.98 -1.54 5.54
C GLU A 140 -30.98 -0.99 4.51
N TRP A 141 -31.13 -1.41 3.25
CA TRP A 141 -30.36 -0.89 2.13
C TRP A 141 -30.83 0.53 1.76
N ASN A 142 -29.90 1.48 1.74
CA ASN A 142 -30.15 2.86 1.34
C ASN A 142 -29.38 3.19 0.07
N LYS A 143 -29.95 4.02 -0.81
CA LYS A 143 -29.27 4.43 -2.04
C LYS A 143 -28.15 5.41 -1.71
N VAL A 144 -26.98 5.19 -2.32
CA VAL A 144 -25.82 6.09 -2.18
C VAL A 144 -26.18 7.51 -2.61
N ASP A 145 -26.86 7.66 -3.74
CA ASP A 145 -27.26 8.98 -4.28
C ASP A 145 -28.22 9.73 -3.36
N ASP A 146 -29.13 9.04 -2.67
CA ASP A 146 -30.08 9.67 -1.74
C ASP A 146 -29.35 10.24 -0.50
N ILE A 147 -28.22 9.63 -0.09
CA ILE A 147 -27.39 10.12 1.02
C ILE A 147 -26.52 11.28 0.55
N LEU A 148 -25.77 11.11 -0.55
CA LEU A 148 -24.82 12.11 -1.06
C LEU A 148 -25.52 13.39 -1.58
N SER A 149 -26.77 13.30 -2.01
CA SER A 149 -27.58 14.47 -2.41
C SER A 149 -28.24 15.20 -1.24
N GLY A 150 -28.15 14.67 -0.02
CA GLY A 150 -28.75 15.27 1.17
C GLY A 150 -30.20 14.84 1.46
N LYS A 151 -30.85 14.10 0.55
CA LYS A 151 -32.29 13.82 0.57
C LYS A 151 -32.78 13.10 1.83
N ILE A 152 -31.95 12.26 2.45
CA ILE A 152 -32.32 11.51 3.65
C ILE A 152 -31.52 11.89 4.91
N LEU A 153 -30.71 12.95 4.86
CA LEU A 153 -29.80 13.28 5.97
C LEU A 153 -30.52 13.64 7.27
N ASP A 154 -31.72 14.22 7.19
CA ASP A 154 -32.56 14.49 8.36
C ASP A 154 -32.97 13.21 9.11
N GLN A 155 -32.91 12.05 8.45
CA GLN A 155 -33.20 10.74 9.05
C GLN A 155 -31.93 10.03 9.54
N CYS A 156 -30.76 10.56 9.24
CA CYS A 156 -29.47 9.93 9.50
C CYS A 156 -28.75 10.54 10.71
N VAL A 157 -27.68 9.88 11.15
CA VAL A 157 -26.69 10.49 12.05
C VAL A 157 -25.99 11.66 11.36
N PRO A 158 -25.48 12.64 12.13
CA PRO A 158 -24.82 13.80 11.54
C PRO A 158 -23.65 13.43 10.63
N ARG A 159 -23.52 14.15 9.52
CA ARG A 159 -22.39 14.06 8.57
C ARG A 159 -22.20 12.67 7.94
N LEU A 160 -23.30 11.93 7.76
CA LEU A 160 -23.28 10.64 7.04
C LEU A 160 -22.83 10.82 5.58
N GLU A 161 -23.19 11.93 4.94
CA GLU A 161 -22.76 12.30 3.59
C GLU A 161 -21.24 12.44 3.48
N ILE A 162 -20.58 12.99 4.50
CA ILE A 162 -19.11 13.11 4.53
C ILE A 162 -18.47 11.75 4.78
N THR A 163 -19.03 10.98 5.73
CA THR A 163 -18.59 9.61 6.00
C THR A 163 -18.62 8.75 4.74
N LEU A 164 -19.75 8.78 4.02
CA LEU A 164 -19.92 8.06 2.77
C LEU A 164 -19.02 8.63 1.67
N GLY A 165 -18.97 9.95 1.52
CA GLY A 165 -18.15 10.63 0.51
C GLY A 165 -16.66 10.36 0.64
N GLN A 166 -16.13 10.12 1.85
CA GLN A 166 -14.73 9.79 2.07
C GLN A 166 -14.34 8.35 1.68
N VAL A 167 -15.31 7.43 1.53
CA VAL A 167 -15.05 6.02 1.23
C VAL A 167 -15.68 5.55 -0.07
N TRP A 168 -16.68 6.27 -0.57
CA TRP A 168 -17.35 5.96 -1.81
C TRP A 168 -16.52 6.40 -3.01
N VAL A 169 -16.32 5.48 -3.94
CA VAL A 169 -15.76 5.75 -5.27
C VAL A 169 -16.75 5.18 -6.26
N ASP A 170 -17.23 6.04 -7.15
CA ASP A 170 -18.16 5.69 -8.22
C ASP A 170 -17.56 4.59 -9.11
N PRO A 171 -18.20 3.41 -9.25
CA PRO A 171 -17.75 2.34 -10.13
C PRO A 171 -17.55 2.73 -11.60
N GLU A 172 -18.16 3.83 -12.07
CA GLU A 172 -17.98 4.31 -13.44
C GLU A 172 -16.80 5.30 -13.61
N SER A 173 -16.17 5.72 -12.50
CA SER A 173 -15.09 6.73 -12.52
C SER A 173 -13.72 6.17 -12.96
N LEU A 174 -12.85 7.04 -13.48
CA LEU A 174 -11.44 6.72 -13.74
C LEU A 174 -10.68 6.29 -12.47
N LEU A 175 -11.06 6.82 -11.30
CA LEU A 175 -10.48 6.38 -10.03
C LEU A 175 -10.80 4.91 -9.75
N HIS A 176 -12.04 4.47 -9.98
CA HIS A 176 -12.39 3.06 -9.79
C HIS A 176 -11.58 2.15 -10.71
N GLN A 177 -11.49 2.51 -11.99
CA GLN A 177 -10.71 1.77 -12.98
C GLN A 177 -9.24 1.64 -12.54
N GLY A 178 -8.62 2.74 -12.14
CA GLY A 178 -7.23 2.72 -11.66
C GLY A 178 -7.04 1.94 -10.35
N LEU A 179 -8.02 1.95 -9.44
CA LEU A 179 -7.96 1.11 -8.23
C LEU A 179 -8.06 -0.38 -8.56
N GLU A 180 -8.93 -0.77 -9.50
CA GLU A 180 -9.04 -2.16 -9.94
C GLU A 180 -7.79 -2.60 -10.73
N GLU A 181 -7.23 -1.74 -11.58
CA GLU A 181 -5.94 -1.96 -12.24
C GLU A 181 -4.84 -2.24 -11.20
N LEU A 182 -4.71 -1.40 -10.16
CA LEU A 182 -3.71 -1.60 -9.11
C LEU A 182 -3.95 -2.85 -8.27
N ARG A 183 -5.22 -3.22 -8.03
CA ARG A 183 -5.60 -4.34 -7.17
C ARG A 183 -5.42 -5.69 -7.84
N LEU A 184 -5.77 -5.79 -9.12
CA LEU A 184 -5.72 -7.03 -9.92
C LEU A 184 -4.35 -7.28 -10.57
N ASP A 185 -3.43 -6.31 -10.47
CA ASP A 185 -2.09 -6.46 -11.00
C ASP A 185 -1.19 -7.26 -10.05
N HIS A 186 -1.04 -8.55 -10.37
CA HIS A 186 -0.15 -9.49 -9.68
C HIS A 186 1.19 -9.65 -10.41
N THR A 187 1.41 -8.92 -11.50
CA THR A 187 2.60 -9.07 -12.35
C THR A 187 3.66 -8.02 -12.09
N HIS A 188 3.25 -6.79 -11.81
CA HIS A 188 4.14 -5.66 -11.69
C HIS A 188 4.62 -5.46 -10.24
N GLY A 189 5.86 -4.99 -10.12
CA GLY A 189 6.45 -4.64 -8.83
C GLY A 189 5.92 -3.31 -8.29
N ALA A 190 6.19 -3.02 -7.02
CA ALA A 190 5.66 -1.82 -6.37
C ALA A 190 6.01 -0.50 -7.06
N ARG A 191 7.19 -0.41 -7.69
CA ARG A 191 7.63 0.75 -8.48
C ARG A 191 6.68 1.04 -9.65
N GLU A 192 6.32 -0.02 -10.36
CA GLU A 192 5.46 0.06 -11.55
C GLU A 192 4.04 0.42 -11.12
N LEU A 193 3.54 -0.18 -10.04
CA LEU A 193 2.26 0.19 -9.45
C LEU A 193 2.23 1.64 -8.95
N ALA A 194 3.30 2.10 -8.28
CA ALA A 194 3.42 3.49 -7.87
C ALA A 194 3.39 4.45 -9.08
N THR A 195 4.01 4.04 -10.20
CA THR A 195 3.96 4.80 -11.46
C THR A 195 2.57 4.76 -12.10
N MET A 196 1.87 3.62 -12.05
CA MET A 196 0.48 3.47 -12.52
C MET A 196 -0.49 4.32 -11.69
N ALA A 197 -0.30 4.40 -10.38
CA ALA A 197 -1.08 5.26 -9.50
C ALA A 197 -0.88 6.74 -9.87
N ALA A 198 0.36 7.20 -10.04
CA ALA A 198 0.65 8.57 -10.47
C ALA A 198 0.09 8.88 -11.87
N LYS A 199 0.17 7.94 -12.81
CA LYS A 199 -0.46 8.05 -14.14
C LYS A 199 -1.99 8.12 -14.06
N THR A 200 -2.60 7.36 -13.16
CA THR A 200 -4.06 7.41 -12.94
C THR A 200 -4.47 8.77 -12.40
N LEU A 201 -3.74 9.31 -11.42
CA LEU A 201 -4.00 10.67 -10.92
C LEU A 201 -3.89 11.71 -12.04
N MET A 202 -2.87 11.60 -12.90
CA MET A 202 -2.71 12.45 -14.08
C MET A 202 -3.89 12.34 -15.06
N ARG A 203 -4.38 11.12 -15.34
CA ARG A 203 -5.56 10.89 -16.19
C ARG A 203 -6.82 11.55 -15.63
N ILE A 204 -7.01 11.48 -14.31
CA ILE A 204 -8.16 12.13 -13.64
C ILE A 204 -8.10 13.65 -13.82
N VAL A 205 -6.94 14.27 -13.59
CA VAL A 205 -6.76 15.71 -13.81
C VAL A 205 -6.97 16.10 -15.28
N GLU A 206 -6.54 15.25 -16.22
CA GLU A 206 -6.75 15.47 -17.66
C GLU A 206 -8.23 15.40 -18.06
N GLU A 207 -9.02 14.52 -17.46
CA GLU A 207 -10.47 14.45 -17.68
C GLU A 207 -11.16 15.72 -17.15
N ASP A 208 -10.81 16.16 -15.93
CA ASP A 208 -11.37 17.38 -15.33
C ASP A 208 -11.05 18.65 -16.15
N GLN A 209 -9.86 18.71 -16.74
CA GLN A 209 -9.45 19.82 -17.61
C GLN A 209 -10.33 19.93 -18.87
N GLN A 210 -10.74 18.80 -19.46
CA GLN A 210 -11.52 18.78 -20.70
C GLN A 210 -12.93 19.38 -20.52
N ASN A 211 -13.42 19.47 -19.29
CA ASN A 211 -14.72 20.05 -18.98
C ASN A 211 -14.78 21.59 -19.12
N LYS A 212 -13.66 22.27 -19.47
CA LYS A 212 -13.54 23.66 -19.97
C LYS A 212 -14.50 24.70 -19.37
N LYS A 213 -14.57 24.79 -18.04
CA LYS A 213 -15.25 25.90 -17.34
C LYS A 213 -14.21 26.87 -16.74
N PRO A 214 -14.46 28.18 -16.75
CA PRO A 214 -13.67 29.11 -15.96
C PRO A 214 -13.88 28.79 -14.48
N TYR A 215 -12.78 28.58 -13.74
CA TYR A 215 -12.83 28.25 -12.32
C TYR A 215 -12.57 29.50 -11.48
N THR A 216 -13.46 29.76 -10.52
CA THR A 216 -13.23 30.68 -9.40
C THR A 216 -12.20 30.09 -8.43
N PRO A 217 -11.53 30.93 -7.59
CA PRO A 217 -10.62 30.43 -6.56
C PRO A 217 -11.26 29.39 -5.63
N GLU A 218 -12.53 29.58 -5.27
CA GLU A 218 -13.30 28.64 -4.44
C GLU A 218 -13.55 27.31 -5.16
N GLU A 219 -13.83 27.33 -6.46
CA GLU A 219 -13.96 26.11 -7.27
C GLU A 219 -12.63 25.37 -7.43
N ILE A 220 -11.50 26.09 -7.56
CA ILE A 220 -10.16 25.48 -7.59
C ILE A 220 -9.86 24.81 -6.24
N ALA A 221 -10.18 25.47 -5.13
CA ALA A 221 -9.98 24.89 -3.80
C ALA A 221 -10.82 23.61 -3.62
N ARG A 222 -12.09 23.63 -4.05
CA ARG A 222 -12.98 22.45 -4.01
C ARG A 222 -12.47 21.33 -4.92
N TRP A 223 -12.07 21.66 -6.14
CA TRP A 223 -11.47 20.70 -7.08
C TRP A 223 -10.21 20.06 -6.50
N TRP A 224 -9.31 20.86 -5.95
CA TRP A 224 -8.06 20.37 -5.35
C TRP A 224 -8.31 19.45 -4.16
N LYS A 225 -9.31 19.75 -3.33
CA LYS A 225 -9.78 18.87 -2.25
C LYS A 225 -10.25 17.51 -2.80
N THR A 226 -11.03 17.51 -3.89
CA THR A 226 -11.48 16.28 -4.57
C THR A 226 -10.30 15.48 -5.12
N ILE A 227 -9.35 16.11 -5.81
CA ILE A 227 -8.15 15.45 -6.34
C ILE A 227 -7.33 14.81 -5.22
N ARG A 228 -7.17 15.49 -4.08
CA ARG A 228 -6.46 14.96 -2.91
C ARG A 228 -7.19 13.77 -2.29
N LEU A 229 -8.51 13.78 -2.22
CA LEU A 229 -9.28 12.62 -1.76
C LEU A 229 -9.14 11.43 -2.72
N GLN A 230 -9.17 11.65 -4.02
CA GLN A 230 -8.95 10.59 -5.01
C GLN A 230 -7.52 10.04 -4.93
N ALA A 231 -6.53 10.91 -4.74
CA ALA A 231 -5.14 10.53 -4.49
C ALA A 231 -4.98 9.72 -3.21
N PHE A 232 -5.71 10.05 -2.14
CA PHE A 232 -5.76 9.24 -0.91
C PHE A 232 -6.23 7.81 -1.21
N HIS A 233 -7.26 7.65 -2.04
CA HIS A 233 -7.72 6.32 -2.44
C HIS A 233 -6.65 5.54 -3.21
N LEU A 234 -5.97 6.16 -4.17
CA LEU A 234 -4.86 5.51 -4.87
C LEU A 234 -3.76 5.08 -3.90
N ALA A 235 -3.37 5.95 -2.97
CA ALA A 235 -2.31 5.72 -2.00
C ALA A 235 -2.60 4.58 -1.02
N PHE A 236 -3.81 4.51 -0.46
CA PHE A 236 -4.10 3.64 0.69
C PHE A 236 -5.15 2.55 0.44
N ASN A 237 -5.87 2.60 -0.69
CA ASN A 237 -6.95 1.65 -1.01
C ASN A 237 -6.72 0.83 -2.28
N GLY A 238 -5.69 1.15 -3.07
CA GLY A 238 -5.31 0.40 -4.28
C GLY A 238 -4.78 -1.00 -3.96
N ARG A 239 -3.55 -1.07 -3.42
CA ARG A 239 -2.89 -2.34 -3.04
C ARG A 239 -2.18 -2.22 -1.69
N PRO A 240 -2.80 -2.66 -0.57
CA PRO A 240 -2.28 -2.44 0.78
C PRO A 240 -0.86 -2.95 1.02
N SER A 241 -0.49 -4.10 0.48
CA SER A 241 0.85 -4.70 0.66
C SER A 241 1.97 -3.87 0.02
N MET A 242 1.66 -3.12 -1.03
CA MET A 242 2.60 -2.23 -1.74
C MET A 242 2.39 -0.75 -1.40
N SER A 243 1.62 -0.45 -0.35
CA SER A 243 1.16 0.91 -0.02
C SER A 243 2.30 1.89 0.26
N ALA A 244 3.46 1.46 0.76
CA ALA A 244 4.58 2.38 1.02
C ALA A 244 5.06 3.07 -0.26
N ALA A 245 5.35 2.31 -1.31
CA ALA A 245 5.78 2.87 -2.60
C ALA A 245 4.71 3.75 -3.24
N ILE A 246 3.45 3.28 -3.23
CA ILE A 246 2.34 3.98 -3.88
C ILE A 246 2.05 5.29 -3.13
N SER A 247 1.97 5.26 -1.80
CA SER A 247 1.72 6.45 -0.98
C SER A 247 2.85 7.46 -1.07
N SER A 248 4.12 7.05 -0.94
CA SER A 248 5.28 7.94 -1.13
C SER A 248 5.24 8.61 -2.50
N ALA A 249 4.92 7.83 -3.54
CA ALA A 249 4.87 8.35 -4.89
C ALA A 249 3.74 9.37 -5.09
N ILE A 250 2.54 9.08 -4.61
CA ILE A 250 1.38 9.97 -4.69
C ILE A 250 1.60 11.24 -3.88
N VAL A 251 2.08 11.12 -2.64
CA VAL A 251 2.31 12.27 -1.75
C VAL A 251 3.40 13.20 -2.31
N THR A 252 4.45 12.65 -2.90
CA THR A 252 5.49 13.44 -3.57
C THR A 252 4.91 14.16 -4.81
N ALA A 253 4.09 13.48 -5.61
CA ALA A 253 3.41 14.08 -6.75
C ALA A 253 2.48 15.23 -6.32
N LEU A 254 1.72 15.04 -5.24
CA LEU A 254 0.84 16.07 -4.67
C LEU A 254 1.62 17.26 -4.12
N LYS A 255 2.78 17.04 -3.50
CA LYS A 255 3.65 18.14 -3.01
C LYS A 255 4.10 19.04 -4.16
N ASP A 256 4.54 18.43 -5.27
CA ASP A 256 4.99 19.17 -6.45
C ASP A 256 3.81 19.91 -7.12
N ALA A 257 2.63 19.30 -7.16
CA ALA A 257 1.40 19.93 -7.68
C ALA A 257 0.83 21.02 -6.77
N GLN A 258 0.92 20.88 -5.44
CA GLN A 258 0.44 21.88 -4.47
C GLN A 258 1.11 23.24 -4.69
N SER A 259 2.40 23.24 -5.05
CA SER A 259 3.15 24.47 -5.33
C SER A 259 2.55 25.26 -6.50
N ILE A 260 1.93 24.57 -7.47
CA ILE A 260 1.22 25.19 -8.59
C ILE A 260 -0.12 25.78 -8.14
N VAL A 261 -0.86 25.04 -7.32
CA VAL A 261 -2.14 25.49 -6.77
C VAL A 261 -1.94 26.72 -5.87
N ASP A 262 -0.91 26.73 -5.03
CA ASP A 262 -0.58 27.84 -4.13
C ASP A 262 -0.15 29.10 -4.89
N ALA A 263 0.57 28.95 -6.01
CA ALA A 263 0.99 30.08 -6.84
C ALA A 263 -0.19 30.78 -7.53
N GLY A 264 -1.26 30.01 -7.82
CA GLY A 264 -2.41 30.48 -8.60
C GLY A 264 -2.02 30.85 -10.04
N GLY A 265 -3.00 31.32 -10.81
CA GLY A 265 -2.76 31.79 -12.19
C GLY A 265 -3.85 31.40 -13.17
N GLN A 266 -3.63 31.72 -14.44
CA GLN A 266 -4.47 31.23 -15.53
C GLN A 266 -4.10 29.76 -15.80
N ASP A 267 -5.09 28.88 -15.78
CA ASP A 267 -4.98 27.44 -16.08
C ASP A 267 -4.21 26.58 -15.06
N VAL A 268 -4.61 26.67 -13.77
CA VAL A 268 -4.05 25.85 -12.67
C VAL A 268 -4.12 24.34 -12.95
N LEU A 269 -5.18 23.86 -13.59
CA LEU A 269 -5.36 22.44 -13.90
C LEU A 269 -4.29 21.94 -14.89
N GLU A 270 -4.00 22.71 -15.95
CA GLU A 270 -2.91 22.39 -16.86
C GLU A 270 -1.56 22.40 -16.16
N GLY A 271 -1.31 23.38 -15.28
CA GLY A 271 -0.07 23.42 -14.49
C GLY A 271 0.09 22.19 -13.57
N VAL A 272 -0.99 21.75 -12.93
CA VAL A 272 -0.99 20.52 -12.12
C VAL A 272 -0.75 19.30 -13.01
N LYS A 273 -1.41 19.18 -14.16
CA LYS A 273 -1.20 18.10 -15.13
C LYS A 273 0.27 18.02 -15.57
N GLN A 274 0.87 19.15 -15.94
CA GLN A 274 2.28 19.22 -16.34
C GLN A 274 3.23 18.82 -15.20
N SER A 275 2.92 19.23 -13.96
CA SER A 275 3.69 18.81 -12.78
C SER A 275 3.64 17.30 -12.56
N LEU A 276 2.45 16.69 -12.67
CA LEU A 276 2.27 15.24 -12.58
C LEU A 276 2.98 14.50 -13.73
N ALA A 277 2.88 15.00 -14.97
CA ALA A 277 3.57 14.43 -16.12
C ALA A 277 5.10 14.48 -15.95
N ALA A 278 5.64 15.60 -15.48
CA ALA A 278 7.06 15.75 -15.17
C ALA A 278 7.50 14.78 -14.06
N TYR A 279 6.66 14.58 -13.04
CA TYR A 279 6.92 13.61 -11.98
C TYR A 279 6.95 12.16 -12.49
N VAL A 280 5.98 11.77 -13.32
CA VAL A 280 5.97 10.44 -13.99
C VAL A 280 7.23 10.25 -14.84
N GLY A 281 7.68 11.28 -15.55
CA GLY A 281 8.94 11.28 -16.29
C GLY A 281 10.16 11.07 -15.38
N ARG A 282 10.25 11.81 -14.26
CA ARG A 282 11.32 11.63 -13.27
C ARG A 282 11.36 10.22 -12.69
N ARG A 283 10.19 9.58 -12.48
CA ARG A 283 10.11 8.19 -11.98
C ARG A 283 10.73 7.18 -12.94
N ALA A 284 10.64 7.40 -14.24
CA ALA A 284 11.24 6.51 -15.24
C ALA A 284 12.78 6.44 -15.09
N GLU A 285 13.41 7.51 -14.61
CA GLU A 285 14.85 7.61 -14.41
C GLU A 285 15.34 7.06 -13.05
N ILE A 286 14.44 6.79 -12.10
CA ILE A 286 14.83 6.31 -10.75
C ILE A 286 15.64 5.01 -10.84
N ALA A 287 15.15 4.02 -11.58
CA ALA A 287 15.82 2.73 -11.74
C ALA A 287 17.23 2.88 -12.34
N LYS A 288 17.41 3.81 -13.28
CA LYS A 288 18.71 4.12 -13.87
C LYS A 288 19.65 4.72 -12.83
N ARG A 289 19.20 5.68 -12.03
CA ARG A 289 20.00 6.26 -10.95
C ARG A 289 20.39 5.22 -9.90
N VAL A 290 19.47 4.38 -9.44
CA VAL A 290 19.78 3.27 -8.51
C VAL A 290 20.87 2.37 -9.11
N SER A 291 20.75 2.02 -10.39
CA SER A 291 21.72 1.17 -11.09
C SER A 291 23.11 1.82 -11.17
N GLN A 292 23.18 3.14 -11.41
CA GLN A 292 24.43 3.90 -11.37
C GLN A 292 25.08 3.89 -9.99
N GLN A 293 24.29 4.09 -8.93
CA GLN A 293 24.81 4.06 -7.55
C GLN A 293 25.32 2.68 -7.16
N PHE A 294 24.64 1.61 -7.60
CA PHE A 294 25.13 0.24 -7.39
C PHE A 294 26.43 -0.03 -8.15
N SER A 295 26.53 0.41 -9.41
CA SER A 295 27.76 0.29 -10.20
C SER A 295 28.94 1.02 -9.52
N ALA A 296 28.69 2.23 -9.00
CA ALA A 296 29.72 2.98 -8.26
C ALA A 296 30.16 2.28 -6.97
N LEU A 297 29.24 1.63 -6.26
CA LEU A 297 29.56 0.83 -5.07
C LEU A 297 30.44 -0.38 -5.43
N LEU A 298 30.13 -1.10 -6.51
CA LEU A 298 30.94 -2.23 -6.97
C LEU A 298 32.36 -1.79 -7.32
N HIS A 299 32.48 -0.68 -8.05
CA HIS A 299 33.77 -0.08 -8.38
C HIS A 299 34.56 0.25 -7.10
N ASP A 300 34.02 1.09 -6.21
CA ASP A 300 34.71 1.50 -4.95
C ASP A 300 35.18 0.32 -4.09
N LYS A 301 34.45 -0.81 -4.08
CA LYS A 301 34.76 -1.96 -3.23
C LYS A 301 35.62 -3.03 -3.88
N PHE A 302 35.62 -3.14 -5.20
CA PHE A 302 36.23 -4.28 -5.90
C PHE A 302 37.23 -3.89 -7.01
N GLU A 303 37.47 -2.59 -7.26
CA GLU A 303 38.47 -2.10 -8.23
C GLU A 303 39.90 -2.58 -7.93
N SER A 304 40.23 -2.87 -6.67
CA SER A 304 41.56 -3.38 -6.30
C SER A 304 41.77 -4.87 -6.62
N SER A 305 40.71 -5.62 -6.94
CA SER A 305 40.77 -7.07 -7.18
C SER A 305 41.00 -7.41 -8.66
N THR A 306 40.78 -6.46 -9.57
CA THR A 306 40.89 -6.64 -11.03
C THR A 306 42.31 -6.43 -11.57
N GLN A 307 43.27 -5.99 -10.75
CA GLN A 307 44.66 -5.74 -11.17
C GLN A 307 45.68 -6.84 -10.80
N ASN A 308 45.25 -7.99 -10.27
CA ASN A 308 46.19 -9.09 -10.00
C ASN A 308 46.43 -9.92 -11.26
N GLU A 309 47.70 -10.23 -11.56
CA GLU A 309 48.25 -10.87 -12.77
C GLU A 309 47.80 -12.33 -13.05
N GLY A 310 46.59 -12.73 -12.61
CA GLY A 310 46.10 -14.10 -12.66
C GLY A 310 44.62 -14.21 -13.03
N GLY A 311 44.21 -13.65 -14.18
CA GLY A 311 42.84 -13.76 -14.70
C GLY A 311 41.80 -12.97 -13.90
N GLU A 312 40.73 -12.53 -14.58
CA GLU A 312 39.63 -11.79 -13.94
C GLU A 312 38.89 -12.71 -12.95
N ILE A 313 39.02 -12.45 -11.65
CA ILE A 313 38.28 -13.16 -10.60
C ILE A 313 36.87 -12.56 -10.56
N PRO A 314 35.81 -13.34 -10.85
CA PRO A 314 34.45 -12.81 -10.86
C PRO A 314 33.97 -12.45 -9.45
N ILE A 315 33.24 -11.35 -9.32
CA ILE A 315 32.56 -10.98 -8.07
C ILE A 315 31.43 -11.97 -7.82
N LYS A 316 31.42 -12.60 -6.65
CA LYS A 316 30.42 -13.61 -6.27
C LYS A 316 29.27 -12.95 -5.53
N ILE A 317 28.12 -12.90 -6.19
CA ILE A 317 26.91 -12.27 -5.70
C ILE A 317 25.88 -13.33 -5.38
N LEU A 318 25.41 -13.38 -4.13
CA LEU A 318 24.23 -14.16 -3.73
C LEU A 318 22.98 -13.27 -3.76
N THR A 319 21.85 -13.80 -4.22
CA THR A 319 20.54 -13.14 -4.16
C THR A 319 19.43 -14.18 -4.05
N LEU A 320 18.21 -13.71 -3.79
CA LEU A 320 16.99 -14.49 -3.86
C LEU A 320 15.86 -13.67 -4.51
N SER A 321 14.76 -14.34 -4.79
CA SER A 321 13.56 -13.81 -5.43
C SER A 321 13.82 -13.24 -6.84
N SER A 322 12.86 -12.48 -7.35
CA SER A 322 12.93 -11.80 -8.64
C SER A 322 12.74 -10.30 -8.44
N SER A 323 13.85 -9.57 -8.38
CA SER A 323 13.83 -8.10 -8.27
C SER A 323 14.21 -7.45 -9.60
N SER A 324 13.30 -6.63 -10.13
CA SER A 324 13.56 -5.83 -11.35
C SER A 324 14.63 -4.77 -11.11
N THR A 325 14.72 -4.22 -9.90
CA THR A 325 15.77 -3.27 -9.51
C THR A 325 17.14 -3.93 -9.49
N ILE A 326 17.26 -5.14 -8.90
CA ILE A 326 18.53 -5.90 -8.92
C ILE A 326 18.89 -6.30 -10.36
N LYS A 327 17.91 -6.73 -11.16
CA LYS A 327 18.11 -7.05 -12.59
C LYS A 327 18.79 -5.87 -13.31
N ALA A 328 18.18 -4.69 -13.21
CA ALA A 328 18.65 -3.48 -13.88
C ALA A 328 20.04 -3.07 -13.39
N ALA A 329 20.28 -3.17 -12.08
CA ALA A 329 21.55 -2.83 -11.47
C ALA A 329 22.69 -3.74 -11.93
N ILE A 330 22.47 -5.06 -11.99
CA ILE A 330 23.47 -6.03 -12.48
C ILE A 330 23.79 -5.81 -13.96
N LEU A 331 22.76 -5.67 -14.80
CA LEU A 331 22.97 -5.44 -16.24
C LEU A 331 23.67 -4.11 -16.49
N HIS A 332 23.30 -3.04 -15.79
CA HIS A 332 23.96 -1.75 -15.90
C HIS A 332 25.42 -1.82 -15.46
N ALA A 333 25.74 -2.52 -14.37
CA ALA A 333 27.13 -2.66 -13.92
C ALA A 333 27.99 -3.38 -14.96
N LEU A 334 27.47 -4.46 -15.56
CA LEU A 334 28.14 -5.18 -16.65
C LEU A 334 28.27 -4.32 -17.92
N ASP A 335 27.31 -3.44 -18.18
CA ASP A 335 27.33 -2.53 -19.34
C ASP A 335 28.31 -1.37 -19.15
N ALA A 336 28.54 -0.95 -17.90
CA ALA A 336 29.42 0.16 -17.56
C ALA A 336 30.91 -0.22 -17.55
N GLU A 337 31.23 -1.49 -17.28
CA GLU A 337 32.61 -1.97 -17.14
C GLU A 337 32.81 -3.30 -17.87
N ASP A 338 33.64 -3.29 -18.92
CA ASP A 338 33.89 -4.45 -19.77
C ASP A 338 34.71 -5.55 -19.06
N SER A 339 35.58 -5.18 -18.12
CA SER A 339 36.39 -6.10 -17.29
C SER A 339 35.62 -6.72 -16.13
N LEU A 340 34.39 -6.28 -15.87
CA LEU A 340 33.60 -6.79 -14.77
C LEU A 340 33.02 -8.16 -15.14
N ALA A 341 33.37 -9.18 -14.35
CA ALA A 341 32.77 -10.51 -14.38
C ALA A 341 32.00 -10.79 -13.06
N ILE A 342 30.84 -11.41 -13.16
CA ILE A 342 29.93 -11.70 -12.04
C ILE A 342 29.58 -13.19 -12.04
N GLU A 343 29.74 -13.84 -10.88
CA GLU A 343 29.10 -15.12 -10.57
C GLU A 343 27.86 -14.86 -9.71
N LEU A 344 26.68 -14.99 -10.31
CA LEU A 344 25.40 -14.75 -9.67
C LEU A 344 24.80 -16.07 -9.15
N ARG A 345 24.72 -16.19 -7.85
CA ARG A 345 24.14 -17.31 -7.11
C ARG A 345 22.73 -16.94 -6.67
N ILE A 346 21.75 -17.74 -7.05
CA ILE A 346 20.33 -17.43 -6.89
C ILE A 346 19.65 -18.56 -6.12
N LEU A 347 19.00 -18.21 -5.01
CA LEU A 347 18.07 -19.10 -4.32
C LEU A 347 16.72 -19.12 -5.07
N GLU A 348 16.18 -20.31 -5.31
CA GLU A 348 15.01 -20.50 -6.18
C GLU A 348 13.75 -19.74 -5.72
N SER A 349 13.60 -19.51 -4.41
CA SER A 349 12.50 -18.79 -3.75
C SER A 349 11.15 -19.50 -3.89
N ARG A 350 10.88 -20.42 -2.96
CA ARG A 350 9.58 -21.06 -2.81
C ARG A 350 8.49 -20.05 -2.37
N PRO A 351 7.21 -20.31 -2.68
CA PRO A 351 6.70 -21.46 -3.43
C PRO A 351 6.68 -21.30 -4.96
N LEU A 352 6.75 -20.07 -5.48
CA LEU A 352 6.53 -19.76 -6.90
C LEU A 352 7.81 -19.82 -7.76
N PHE A 353 8.96 -20.08 -7.16
CA PHE A 353 10.25 -20.19 -7.84
C PHE A 353 10.66 -18.89 -8.55
N GLU A 354 10.42 -17.74 -7.89
CA GLU A 354 10.73 -16.43 -8.46
C GLU A 354 12.21 -16.29 -8.86
N GLY A 355 13.15 -16.87 -8.08
CA GLY A 355 14.57 -16.88 -8.41
C GLY A 355 14.90 -17.65 -9.70
N VAL A 356 14.16 -18.70 -10.01
CA VAL A 356 14.27 -19.40 -11.31
C VAL A 356 13.79 -18.50 -12.45
N SER A 357 12.69 -17.77 -12.23
CA SER A 357 12.16 -16.81 -13.20
C SER A 357 13.13 -15.65 -13.44
N PHE A 358 13.82 -15.19 -12.40
CA PHE A 358 14.88 -14.19 -12.46
C PHE A 358 16.07 -14.68 -13.32
N ALA A 359 16.57 -15.89 -13.05
CA ALA A 359 17.63 -16.52 -13.83
C ALA A 359 17.26 -16.67 -15.31
N ARG A 360 16.05 -17.15 -15.61
CA ARG A 360 15.53 -17.27 -16.98
C ARG A 360 15.49 -15.93 -17.70
N THR A 361 15.08 -14.88 -17.00
CA THR A 361 14.99 -13.53 -17.55
C THR A 361 16.37 -12.97 -17.91
N LEU A 362 17.38 -13.19 -17.06
CA LEU A 362 18.76 -12.79 -17.35
C LEU A 362 19.38 -13.60 -18.50
N ALA A 363 19.16 -14.92 -18.52
CA ALA A 363 19.64 -15.78 -19.61
C ALA A 363 19.02 -15.39 -20.96
N LYS A 364 17.72 -15.07 -20.97
CA LYS A 364 17.03 -14.56 -22.16
C LYS A 364 17.60 -13.23 -22.63
N GLU A 365 17.86 -12.30 -21.71
CA GLU A 365 18.48 -11.00 -22.04
C GLU A 365 19.88 -11.19 -22.67
N ALA A 366 20.70 -12.06 -22.09
CA ALA A 366 22.02 -12.39 -22.63
C ALA A 366 21.94 -12.97 -24.05
N GLU A 367 20.99 -13.86 -24.31
CA GLU A 367 20.76 -14.44 -25.64
C GLU A 367 20.22 -13.42 -26.63
N ASP A 368 19.24 -12.60 -26.23
CA ASP A 368 18.67 -11.56 -27.08
C ASP A 368 19.75 -10.53 -27.47
N ARG A 369 20.69 -10.19 -26.59
CA ARG A 369 21.85 -9.33 -26.92
C ARG A 369 22.85 -10.02 -27.84
N ARG A 370 23.17 -11.29 -27.57
CA ARG A 370 24.10 -12.10 -28.38
C ARG A 370 23.61 -12.27 -29.83
N THR A 371 22.30 -12.40 -30.02
CA THR A 371 21.65 -12.53 -31.33
C THR A 371 21.31 -11.18 -31.98
N GLY A 372 21.61 -10.06 -31.32
CA GLY A 372 21.36 -8.70 -31.84
C GLY A 372 19.88 -8.29 -31.81
N LYS A 373 19.03 -8.99 -31.07
CA LYS A 373 17.59 -8.70 -30.91
C LYS A 373 17.34 -7.57 -29.92
N THR A 374 18.19 -7.44 -28.90
CA THR A 374 18.21 -6.29 -27.98
C THR A 374 19.56 -5.57 -28.07
N ALA A 375 19.55 -4.26 -27.87
CA ALA A 375 20.77 -3.46 -27.86
C ALA A 375 21.52 -3.62 -26.53
N GLY A 376 22.85 -3.65 -26.59
CA GLY A 376 23.71 -3.65 -25.41
C GLY A 376 24.99 -4.47 -25.61
N PRO A 377 26.02 -4.29 -24.76
CA PRO A 377 27.19 -5.14 -24.71
C PRO A 377 26.85 -6.62 -24.51
N GLN A 378 27.70 -7.51 -25.02
CA GLN A 378 27.58 -8.93 -24.73
C GLN A 378 27.97 -9.19 -23.27
N VAL A 379 27.10 -9.91 -22.56
CA VAL A 379 27.28 -10.24 -21.14
C VAL A 379 27.47 -11.73 -20.89
N HIS A 380 27.29 -12.57 -21.91
CA HIS A 380 27.24 -14.04 -21.75
C HIS A 380 28.53 -14.64 -21.16
N ASP A 381 29.70 -14.15 -21.57
CA ASP A 381 31.00 -14.63 -21.08
C ASP A 381 31.35 -14.09 -19.68
N ARG A 382 30.65 -13.04 -19.23
CA ARG A 382 30.93 -12.30 -18.00
C ARG A 382 29.91 -12.51 -16.91
N LEU A 383 28.77 -13.15 -17.20
CA LEU A 383 27.72 -13.43 -16.23
C LEU A 383 27.49 -14.94 -16.12
N ARG A 384 28.04 -15.54 -15.06
CA ARG A 384 27.79 -16.93 -14.71
C ARG A 384 26.63 -17.01 -13.72
N ILE A 385 25.60 -17.81 -14.02
CA ILE A 385 24.42 -17.95 -13.15
C ILE A 385 24.37 -19.36 -12.54
N ILE A 386 24.20 -19.44 -11.21
CA ILE A 386 24.01 -20.68 -10.46
C ILE A 386 22.69 -20.58 -9.70
N VAL A 387 21.78 -21.51 -9.92
CA VAL A 387 20.49 -21.59 -9.19
C VAL A 387 20.50 -22.80 -8.27
N SER A 388 20.03 -22.65 -7.03
CA SER A 388 19.84 -23.78 -6.11
C SER A 388 18.60 -23.59 -5.24
N THR A 389 18.21 -24.66 -4.55
CA THR A 389 17.10 -24.64 -3.59
C THR A 389 17.39 -23.68 -2.44
N ASP A 390 16.35 -23.12 -1.82
CA ASP A 390 16.49 -22.21 -0.67
C ASP A 390 17.27 -22.86 0.49
N ALA A 391 17.10 -24.16 0.70
CA ALA A 391 17.82 -24.94 1.70
C ALA A 391 19.35 -24.99 1.50
N SER A 392 19.83 -24.71 0.27
CA SER A 392 21.25 -24.72 -0.08
C SER A 392 21.95 -23.39 0.23
N VAL A 393 21.29 -22.47 0.93
CA VAL A 393 21.83 -21.13 1.21
C VAL A 393 23.21 -21.16 1.87
N GLY A 394 23.46 -22.09 2.79
CA GLY A 394 24.79 -22.24 3.41
C GLY A 394 25.86 -22.71 2.42
N ILE A 395 25.50 -23.49 1.39
CA ILE A 395 26.42 -23.94 0.35
C ILE A 395 26.74 -22.78 -0.60
N LEU A 396 25.72 -22.06 -1.07
CA LEU A 396 25.88 -20.93 -1.99
C LEU A 396 26.54 -19.71 -1.34
N SER A 397 26.44 -19.58 -0.02
CA SER A 397 27.05 -18.48 0.73
C SER A 397 28.56 -18.63 0.94
N LYS A 398 29.12 -19.83 0.80
CA LYS A 398 30.58 -20.04 0.91
C LYS A 398 31.26 -19.07 -0.02
N ASP A 399 32.27 -18.34 0.44
CA ASP A 399 33.07 -17.41 -0.36
C ASP A 399 32.30 -16.33 -1.16
N ALA A 400 31.04 -16.05 -0.82
CA ALA A 400 30.30 -14.95 -1.43
C ALA A 400 30.87 -13.59 -0.98
N ASP A 401 31.09 -12.69 -1.94
CA ASP A 401 31.58 -11.34 -1.67
C ASP A 401 30.44 -10.42 -1.21
N ILE A 402 29.28 -10.56 -1.86
CA ILE A 402 28.10 -9.71 -1.63
C ILE A 402 26.84 -10.59 -1.59
N LEU A 403 25.98 -10.32 -0.63
CA LEU A 403 24.58 -10.74 -0.64
C LEU A 403 23.72 -9.52 -0.97
N ILE A 404 22.96 -9.58 -2.06
CA ILE A 404 22.07 -8.51 -2.48
C ILE A 404 20.63 -8.91 -2.19
N ILE A 405 19.88 -8.02 -1.55
CA ILE A 405 18.45 -8.16 -1.34
C ILE A 405 17.72 -6.92 -1.88
N GLY A 406 16.48 -7.13 -2.32
CA GLY A 406 15.55 -6.03 -2.58
C GLY A 406 14.91 -5.54 -1.30
N ALA A 407 13.98 -4.60 -1.42
CA ALA A 407 13.07 -4.27 -0.33
C ALA A 407 11.66 -4.02 -0.87
N ASP A 408 10.70 -4.70 -0.25
CA ASP A 408 9.29 -4.38 -0.39
C ASP A 408 8.86 -3.25 0.53
N ARG A 409 9.54 -3.12 1.66
CA ARG A 409 9.40 -2.03 2.61
C ARG A 409 10.66 -1.86 3.45
N ILE A 410 10.98 -0.63 3.83
CA ILE A 410 12.05 -0.30 4.77
C ILE A 410 11.43 0.44 5.97
N SER A 411 11.71 -0.01 7.20
CA SER A 411 11.25 0.63 8.43
C SER A 411 11.99 1.95 8.70
N GLU A 412 11.48 2.77 9.62
CA GLU A 412 12.18 4.00 10.05
C GLU A 412 13.58 3.74 10.65
N PHE A 413 13.82 2.52 11.14
CA PHE A 413 15.09 2.08 11.72
C PHE A 413 16.02 1.40 10.71
N GLY A 414 15.54 1.21 9.48
CA GLY A 414 16.27 0.55 8.40
C GLY A 414 16.06 -0.97 8.31
N ASP A 415 15.14 -1.55 9.06
CA ASP A 415 14.80 -2.96 8.87
C ASP A 415 14.18 -3.14 7.48
N VAL A 416 14.54 -4.22 6.80
CA VAL A 416 14.10 -4.47 5.42
C VAL A 416 13.12 -5.62 5.39
N SER A 417 11.90 -5.35 4.97
CA SER A 417 10.92 -6.37 4.60
C SER A 417 11.16 -6.77 3.15
N ASN A 418 11.43 -8.04 2.92
CA ASN A 418 11.62 -8.62 1.59
C ASN A 418 11.12 -10.07 1.57
N LYS A 419 11.14 -10.73 0.40
CA LYS A 419 10.69 -12.12 0.23
C LYS A 419 11.24 -13.04 1.34
N THR A 420 10.38 -13.88 1.91
CA THR A 420 10.74 -14.94 2.84
C THR A 420 11.88 -15.80 2.27
N GLY A 421 12.89 -16.07 3.09
CA GLY A 421 14.21 -16.56 2.69
C GLY A 421 15.31 -15.49 2.82
N SER A 422 14.97 -14.20 2.91
CA SER A 422 15.92 -13.09 3.04
C SER A 422 16.65 -13.09 4.38
N LEU A 423 15.94 -13.28 5.50
CA LEU A 423 16.57 -13.33 6.83
C LEU A 423 17.51 -14.53 6.98
N PRO A 424 17.12 -15.78 6.67
CA PRO A 424 18.04 -16.91 6.75
C PRO A 424 19.21 -16.77 5.78
N ALA A 425 19.02 -16.16 4.59
CA ALA A 425 20.13 -15.86 3.70
C ALA A 425 21.14 -14.90 4.34
N VAL A 426 20.68 -13.76 4.87
CA VAL A 426 21.54 -12.78 5.53
C VAL A 426 22.29 -13.37 6.72
N LEU A 427 21.60 -14.08 7.61
CA LEU A 427 22.22 -14.70 8.78
C LEU A 427 23.22 -15.79 8.39
N THR A 428 22.82 -16.70 7.51
CA THR A 428 23.68 -17.82 7.09
C THR A 428 24.89 -17.33 6.33
N SER A 429 24.73 -16.34 5.43
CA SER A 429 25.87 -15.80 4.70
C SER A 429 26.87 -15.13 5.61
N LYS A 430 26.43 -14.34 6.59
CA LYS A 430 27.36 -13.74 7.56
C LYS A 430 28.07 -14.81 8.40
N GLU A 431 27.37 -15.84 8.84
CA GLU A 431 27.98 -16.93 9.62
C GLU A 431 29.02 -17.72 8.80
N VAL A 432 28.63 -18.19 7.61
CA VAL A 432 29.47 -19.04 6.74
C VAL A 432 30.73 -18.32 6.27
N THR A 433 30.67 -17.00 6.10
CA THR A 433 31.81 -16.19 5.65
C THR A 433 32.60 -15.56 6.80
N GLY A 434 32.24 -15.83 8.06
CA GLY A 434 32.85 -15.17 9.22
C GLY A 434 32.66 -13.65 9.22
N GLY A 435 31.57 -13.16 8.59
CA GLY A 435 31.20 -11.76 8.49
C GLY A 435 31.87 -10.98 7.37
N SER A 436 32.64 -11.62 6.48
CA SER A 436 33.30 -10.92 5.37
C SER A 436 32.31 -10.48 4.28
N VAL A 437 31.23 -11.24 4.05
CA VAL A 437 30.19 -10.89 3.08
C VAL A 437 29.55 -9.54 3.39
N LYS A 438 29.36 -8.72 2.35
CA LYS A 438 28.61 -7.46 2.45
C LYS A 438 27.15 -7.66 2.09
N VAL A 439 26.26 -7.26 2.96
CA VAL A 439 24.80 -7.31 2.74
C VAL A 439 24.35 -5.96 2.21
N VAL A 440 23.88 -5.95 0.96
CA VAL A 440 23.47 -4.75 0.24
C VAL A 440 21.97 -4.82 -0.03
N CYS A 441 21.23 -3.87 0.52
CA CYS A 441 19.83 -3.64 0.15
C CYS A 441 19.80 -2.68 -1.04
N ILE A 442 19.32 -3.14 -2.20
CA ILE A 442 19.11 -2.28 -3.37
C ILE A 442 17.61 -1.98 -3.48
N SER A 443 17.24 -0.72 -3.32
CA SER A 443 15.84 -0.30 -3.37
C SER A 443 15.68 1.18 -3.72
N GLU A 444 14.49 1.56 -4.15
CA GLU A 444 14.12 2.97 -4.34
C GLU A 444 13.78 3.60 -2.99
N ALA A 445 14.03 4.90 -2.83
CA ALA A 445 13.76 5.58 -1.56
C ALA A 445 12.26 5.58 -1.19
N ASP A 446 11.36 5.43 -2.17
CA ASP A 446 9.90 5.32 -1.95
C ASP A 446 9.48 4.08 -1.16
N LYS A 447 10.37 3.10 -1.01
CA LYS A 447 10.14 1.92 -0.18
C LYS A 447 10.31 2.19 1.31
N ILE A 448 10.87 3.34 1.68
CA ILE A 448 10.98 3.79 3.07
C ILE A 448 9.61 4.25 3.53
N ALA A 449 9.05 3.53 4.50
CA ALA A 449 7.71 3.81 4.98
C ALA A 449 7.69 4.93 6.02
N SER A 450 6.49 5.46 6.29
CA SER A 450 6.26 6.34 7.44
C SER A 450 6.60 5.64 8.76
N PRO A 451 6.93 6.39 9.84
CA PRO A 451 7.17 5.85 11.16
C PRO A 451 5.97 5.04 11.64
N GLY A 452 6.25 3.98 12.39
CA GLY A 452 5.28 2.97 12.81
C GLY A 452 5.97 1.64 13.06
N ALA A 453 5.43 0.83 13.97
CA ALA A 453 6.04 -0.45 14.31
C ALA A 453 6.00 -1.40 13.10
N ALA A 454 7.04 -2.22 12.94
CA ALA A 454 7.07 -3.27 11.92
C ALA A 454 5.86 -4.23 12.03
N GLU A 455 5.33 -4.40 13.25
CA GLU A 455 4.15 -5.22 13.57
C GLU A 455 2.80 -4.58 13.17
N GLU A 456 2.77 -3.28 12.83
CA GLU A 456 1.57 -2.63 12.25
C GLU A 456 1.31 -3.10 10.80
N HIS A 457 2.24 -3.88 10.25
CA HIS A 457 2.15 -4.49 8.93
C HIS A 457 2.15 -6.01 9.09
N CYS A 458 0.94 -6.57 9.20
CA CYS A 458 0.73 -8.01 9.30
C CYS A 458 1.46 -8.74 8.18
N GLU A 459 2.05 -9.90 8.53
CA GLU A 459 2.57 -10.87 7.57
C GLU A 459 1.52 -11.15 6.49
N GLU A 460 1.90 -10.99 5.22
CA GLU A 460 1.04 -11.37 4.10
C GLU A 460 1.01 -12.91 4.01
N ASP A 461 -0.03 -13.51 4.61
CA ASP A 461 -0.32 -14.94 4.48
C ASP A 461 -1.17 -15.15 3.22
N ASN A 462 -0.51 -15.64 2.17
CA ASN A 462 -1.11 -15.84 0.85
C ASN A 462 -1.82 -17.21 0.75
N GLU A 463 -2.36 -17.52 -0.43
CA GLU A 463 -3.11 -18.75 -0.63
C GLU A 463 -2.26 -20.00 -0.35
N LYS A 464 -2.73 -20.86 0.56
CA LYS A 464 -2.07 -22.14 0.88
C LYS A 464 -1.86 -23.04 -0.34
N ALA A 465 -2.70 -22.88 -1.37
CA ALA A 465 -2.66 -23.66 -2.61
C ALA A 465 -1.33 -23.50 -3.37
N GLU A 466 -0.67 -22.34 -3.27
CA GLU A 466 0.64 -22.12 -3.91
C GLU A 466 1.72 -23.04 -3.33
N VAL A 467 1.70 -23.26 -2.02
CA VAL A 467 2.63 -24.14 -1.32
C VAL A 467 2.29 -25.59 -1.61
N VAL A 468 1.02 -25.98 -1.40
CA VAL A 468 0.53 -27.36 -1.56
C VAL A 468 0.68 -27.86 -2.99
N GLY A 469 0.44 -27.00 -3.99
CA GLY A 469 0.47 -27.36 -5.41
C GLY A 469 1.81 -27.90 -5.92
N THR A 470 2.86 -27.82 -5.11
CA THR A 470 4.20 -28.31 -5.44
C THR A 470 4.59 -29.63 -4.77
N TRP A 471 3.81 -30.11 -3.81
CA TRP A 471 4.13 -31.32 -3.04
C TRP A 471 3.79 -32.62 -3.79
N LYS A 472 2.93 -32.58 -4.82
CA LYS A 472 2.54 -33.74 -5.65
C LYS A 472 2.11 -34.98 -4.83
N GLU A 473 1.41 -34.78 -3.72
CA GLU A 473 0.92 -35.86 -2.84
C GLU A 473 -0.58 -35.70 -2.55
N ASP A 474 -1.27 -36.83 -2.39
CA ASP A 474 -2.68 -36.87 -2.00
C ASP A 474 -2.78 -36.68 -0.49
N GLU A 475 -3.51 -35.64 -0.06
CA GLU A 475 -3.71 -35.33 1.34
C GLU A 475 -4.73 -36.30 1.97
N SER A 476 -4.37 -36.93 3.10
CA SER A 476 -5.31 -37.78 3.85
C SER A 476 -6.47 -36.95 4.44
N PRO A 477 -7.64 -37.54 4.74
CA PRO A 477 -8.75 -36.80 5.36
C PRO A 477 -8.37 -36.09 6.67
N SER A 478 -7.44 -36.65 7.46
CA SER A 478 -6.96 -36.03 8.71
C SER A 478 -5.98 -34.86 8.49
N TRP A 479 -5.51 -34.64 7.26
CA TRP A 479 -4.60 -33.54 6.94
C TRP A 479 -5.26 -32.19 7.21
N GLU A 480 -6.50 -31.99 6.74
CA GLU A 480 -7.22 -30.73 6.94
C GLU A 480 -7.51 -30.45 8.43
N GLU A 481 -7.62 -31.50 9.25
CA GLU A 481 -7.85 -31.37 10.69
C GLU A 481 -6.57 -31.08 11.48
N MET A 482 -5.43 -31.63 11.06
CA MET A 482 -4.17 -31.61 11.83
C MET A 482 -3.13 -30.62 11.30
N VAL A 483 -3.19 -30.25 10.02
CA VAL A 483 -2.12 -29.50 9.35
C VAL A 483 -2.60 -28.13 8.93
N THR A 484 -1.92 -27.12 9.45
CA THR A 484 -2.07 -25.73 8.99
C THR A 484 -0.90 -25.37 8.09
N VAL A 485 -1.19 -25.15 6.81
CA VAL A 485 -0.21 -24.65 5.84
C VAL A 485 -0.22 -23.13 5.86
N ARG A 486 0.93 -22.52 6.09
CA ARG A 486 1.13 -21.06 6.05
C ARG A 486 1.98 -20.68 4.86
N ASN A 487 1.66 -19.56 4.21
CA ASN A 487 2.37 -19.04 3.05
C ASN A 487 2.74 -17.57 3.28
N VAL A 488 3.66 -17.35 4.20
CA VAL A 488 4.14 -16.01 4.54
C VAL A 488 5.10 -15.52 3.45
N TYR A 489 4.72 -14.45 2.75
CA TYR A 489 5.49 -13.94 1.61
C TYR A 489 6.68 -13.07 1.98
N PHE A 490 6.58 -12.33 3.08
CA PHE A 490 7.56 -11.35 3.48
C PHE A 490 8.03 -11.56 4.91
N GLU A 491 9.30 -11.29 5.14
CA GLU A 491 9.89 -11.29 6.48
C GLU A 491 10.83 -10.09 6.65
N TRP A 492 11.09 -9.74 7.90
CA TRP A 492 11.95 -8.61 8.25
C TRP A 492 13.40 -9.05 8.49
N VAL A 493 14.32 -8.38 7.80
CA VAL A 493 15.76 -8.42 8.06
C VAL A 493 16.14 -7.24 8.95
N PRO A 494 16.63 -7.48 10.18
CA PRO A 494 17.04 -6.40 11.06
C PRO A 494 18.14 -5.52 10.47
N ALA A 495 18.02 -4.21 10.65
CA ALA A 495 18.96 -3.22 10.12
C ALA A 495 20.43 -3.50 10.49
N LYS A 496 20.65 -4.12 11.66
CA LYS A 496 21.98 -4.51 12.17
C LYS A 496 22.75 -5.47 11.26
N TYR A 497 22.07 -6.18 10.37
CA TYR A 497 22.71 -7.10 9.43
C TYR A 497 22.89 -6.53 8.02
N ILE A 498 22.42 -5.31 7.76
CA ILE A 498 22.53 -4.65 6.46
C ILE A 498 23.71 -3.68 6.50
N ASP A 499 24.65 -3.84 5.57
CA ASP A 499 25.86 -3.03 5.49
C ASP A 499 25.63 -1.76 4.65
N TYR A 500 24.86 -1.85 3.56
CA TYR A 500 24.61 -0.72 2.65
C TYR A 500 23.16 -0.68 2.16
N TYR A 501 22.59 0.52 2.06
CA TYR A 501 21.30 0.80 1.42
C TYR A 501 21.54 1.63 0.17
N VAL A 502 21.44 1.01 -1.01
CA VAL A 502 21.67 1.67 -2.30
C VAL A 502 20.32 2.12 -2.88
N CYS A 503 20.19 3.43 -3.09
CA CYS A 503 19.02 4.04 -3.72
C CYS A 503 19.43 5.08 -4.78
N GLU A 504 18.45 5.76 -5.37
CA GLU A 504 18.65 6.79 -6.40
C GLU A 504 19.36 8.05 -5.90
N ASP A 505 19.36 8.29 -4.59
CA ASP A 505 20.04 9.41 -3.92
C ASP A 505 21.45 9.02 -3.41
N GLY A 506 21.92 7.80 -3.70
CA GLY A 506 23.19 7.27 -3.25
C GLY A 506 23.05 6.20 -2.18
N ILE A 507 24.13 6.00 -1.41
CA ILE A 507 24.17 5.06 -0.30
C ILE A 507 23.63 5.77 0.96
N LEU A 508 22.49 5.32 1.46
CA LEU A 508 21.84 5.92 2.63
C LEU A 508 22.41 5.34 3.94
N LEU A 509 22.61 6.23 4.91
CA LEU A 509 22.81 5.85 6.30
C LEU A 509 21.45 5.66 6.99
N ARG A 510 21.44 4.98 8.15
CA ARG A 510 20.21 4.81 8.94
C ARG A 510 19.59 6.14 9.36
N GLU A 511 20.41 7.15 9.64
CA GLU A 511 19.92 8.50 9.93
C GLU A 511 19.21 9.15 8.73
N ASP A 512 19.65 8.86 7.51
CA ASP A 512 19.00 9.35 6.30
C ASP A 512 17.68 8.62 6.05
N ILE A 513 17.62 7.32 6.31
CA ILE A 513 16.38 6.53 6.29
C ILE A 513 15.37 7.11 7.28
N LYS A 514 15.79 7.38 8.52
CA LYS A 514 14.94 7.95 9.55
C LYS A 514 14.40 9.33 9.17
N LYS A 515 15.26 10.19 8.60
CA LYS A 515 14.83 11.51 8.08
C LYS A 515 13.82 11.37 6.95
N LYS A 516 14.05 10.45 6.00
CA LYS A 516 13.13 10.17 4.89
C LYS A 516 11.80 9.62 5.39
N SER A 517 11.81 8.68 6.33
CA SER A 517 10.61 8.13 6.96
C SER A 517 9.77 9.24 7.60
N LYS A 518 10.38 10.11 8.40
CA LYS A 518 9.70 11.28 8.97
C LYS A 518 9.16 12.23 7.91
N LEU A 519 9.94 12.48 6.85
CA LEU A 519 9.48 13.32 5.73
C LEU A 519 8.25 12.73 5.05
N VAL A 520 8.17 11.42 4.86
CA VAL A 520 6.98 10.74 4.31
C VAL A 520 5.77 10.99 5.21
N LEU A 521 5.92 10.89 6.54
CA LEU A 521 4.84 11.20 7.49
C LEU A 521 4.37 12.64 7.39
N ASP A 522 5.30 13.60 7.43
CA ASP A 522 5.01 15.03 7.39
C ASP A 522 4.34 15.42 6.07
N LEU A 523 4.83 14.89 4.95
CA LEU A 523 4.23 15.12 3.64
C LEU A 523 2.85 14.45 3.53
N THR A 524 2.67 13.25 4.07
CA THR A 524 1.37 12.57 4.09
C THR A 524 0.35 13.40 4.87
N ALA A 525 0.71 13.85 6.08
CA ALA A 525 -0.14 14.71 6.89
C ALA A 525 -0.48 16.01 6.16
N LYS A 526 0.51 16.68 5.56
CA LYS A 526 0.28 17.91 4.79
C LYS A 526 -0.64 17.68 3.59
N ALA A 527 -0.43 16.58 2.85
CA ALA A 527 -1.16 16.23 1.64
C ALA A 527 -2.62 15.80 1.89
N PHE A 528 -3.04 15.54 3.13
CA PHE A 528 -4.43 15.14 3.44
C PHE A 528 -5.08 15.90 4.62
N SER A 529 -4.38 16.85 5.25
CA SER A 529 -4.82 17.56 6.47
C SER A 529 -6.19 18.25 6.39
N ASP A 530 -6.47 18.96 5.30
CA ASP A 530 -7.75 19.66 5.06
C ASP A 530 -8.92 18.73 4.72
N LEU A 531 -8.65 17.47 4.36
CA LEU A 531 -9.70 16.45 4.22
C LEU A 531 -10.31 16.08 5.58
N GLN A 532 -9.62 16.42 6.67
CA GLN A 532 -10.06 16.16 8.03
C GLN A 532 -10.98 17.23 8.61
N VAL A 533 -11.32 18.28 7.85
CA VAL A 533 -12.28 19.31 8.28
C VAL A 533 -13.61 19.09 7.60
N ALA A 534 -14.66 18.89 8.39
CA ALA A 534 -16.02 18.76 7.90
C ALA A 534 -16.58 20.13 7.50
N GLU A 535 -16.67 20.41 6.20
CA GLU A 535 -17.34 21.61 5.67
C GLU A 535 -18.82 21.34 5.38
N ASP A 536 -19.68 22.31 5.65
CA ASP A 536 -21.13 22.16 5.49
C ASP A 536 -21.49 22.03 4.00
N TYR A 537 -22.27 21.02 3.66
CA TYR A 537 -22.65 20.67 2.29
C TYR A 537 -23.62 21.68 1.63
N GLN A 538 -23.93 22.81 2.29
CA GLN A 538 -24.95 23.78 1.86
C GLN A 538 -24.47 24.83 0.83
N GLN A 539 -23.38 24.58 0.10
CA GLN A 539 -23.02 25.38 -1.09
C GLN A 539 -22.52 24.49 -2.25
N LEU A 540 -23.32 23.49 -2.61
CA LEU A 540 -23.20 22.70 -3.84
C LEU A 540 -24.31 23.08 -4.83
#